data_AF-A0A520Y1A9-F1
#
_entry.id   AF-A0A520Y1A9-F1
#
_cell.length_a   1.000
_cell.length_b   1.000
_cell.length_c   1.000
_cell.angle_alpha   90.00
_cell.angle_beta   90.00
_cell.angle_gamma   90.00
#
_symmetry.space_group_name_H-M   'P 1'
#
loop_
_entity.id
_entity.type
_entity.pdbx_description
1 polymer ?
#
loop_
_entity_poly.entity_id
_entity_poly.type
_entity_poly.pdbx_seq_one_letter_code
_entity_poly.pdbx_strand_id
1 'polypeptide(L)'
;MSWRTAPWRWALAVWTLGIWASRVRNAIADDDLDAAARTSAIVIAVAFVAGGAALAFTLWRPHQLHAIVVDLLVAAGIIRWSIRGPLILASDEWDAGFKVVHTGLWLVTVALSVMAWRELRSSHGSARHRH
;
A
#
# COMPACT_ATOMS: atom_id res chain seq x y z
N MET A 1 -10.89 16.66 -12.56
CA MET A 1 -10.91 15.75 -11.39
C MET A 1 -10.71 14.32 -11.89
N SER A 2 -9.54 13.71 -11.65
CA SER A 2 -9.05 12.47 -12.29
C SER A 2 -9.63 11.15 -11.75
N TRP A 3 -10.54 11.21 -10.76
CA TRP A 3 -11.10 10.02 -10.10
C TRP A 3 -11.87 9.08 -11.03
N ARG A 4 -12.50 9.62 -12.09
CA ARG A 4 -13.24 8.83 -13.07
C ARG A 4 -12.33 8.05 -14.03
N THR A 5 -11.08 8.48 -14.19
CA THR A 5 -10.12 7.90 -15.16
C THR A 5 -9.05 7.02 -14.52
N ALA A 6 -8.93 7.07 -13.19
CA ALA A 6 -7.93 6.31 -12.44
C ALA A 6 -8.47 5.75 -11.10
N PRO A 7 -9.65 5.10 -11.09
CA PRO A 7 -10.28 4.64 -9.85
C PRO A 7 -9.38 3.73 -9.02
N TRP A 8 -8.61 2.83 -9.64
CA TRP A 8 -7.82 1.85 -8.91
C TRP A 8 -6.56 2.45 -8.28
N ARG A 9 -5.89 3.37 -8.98
CA ARG A 9 -4.76 4.11 -8.41
C ARG A 9 -5.19 5.00 -7.25
N TRP A 10 -6.36 5.64 -7.33
CA TRP A 10 -6.92 6.39 -6.20
C TRP A 10 -7.30 5.49 -5.02
N ALA A 11 -7.95 4.35 -5.30
CA ALA A 11 -8.27 3.36 -4.27
C ALA A 11 -7.01 2.85 -3.55
N LEU A 12 -5.93 2.55 -4.29
CA LEU A 12 -4.65 2.16 -3.71
C LEU A 12 -4.06 3.26 -2.82
N ALA A 13 -4.10 4.53 -3.27
CA ALA A 13 -3.58 5.65 -2.49
C ALA A 13 -4.33 5.83 -1.16
N VAL A 14 -5.67 5.86 -1.21
CA VAL A 14 -6.53 6.01 -0.02
C VAL A 14 -6.38 4.82 0.92
N TRP A 15 -6.40 3.60 0.38
CA TRP A 15 -6.20 2.37 1.16
C TRP A 15 -4.86 2.38 1.89
N THR A 16 -3.78 2.68 1.17
CA THR A 16 -2.42 2.74 1.74
C THR A 16 -2.35 3.78 2.87
N LEU A 17 -2.87 4.98 2.64
CA LEU A 17 -2.89 6.02 3.66
C LEU A 17 -3.67 5.58 4.90
N GLY A 18 -4.85 5.00 4.72
CA GLY A 18 -5.70 4.54 5.83
C GLY A 18 -5.02 3.48 6.70
N ILE A 19 -4.53 2.39 6.09
CA ILE A 19 -3.95 1.27 6.85
C ILE A 19 -2.66 1.68 7.55
N TRP A 20 -1.80 2.45 6.88
CA TRP A 20 -0.47 2.76 7.40
C TRP A 20 -0.49 3.94 8.38
N ALA A 21 -1.37 4.93 8.20
CA ALA A 21 -1.58 5.96 9.23
C ALA A 21 -2.14 5.34 10.53
N SER A 22 -3.09 4.40 10.41
CA SER A 22 -3.55 3.62 11.57
C SER A 22 -2.40 2.82 12.19
N ARG A 23 -1.48 2.26 11.40
CA ARG A 23 -0.33 1.52 11.92
C ARG A 23 0.66 2.42 12.66
N VAL A 24 0.91 3.64 12.17
CA VAL A 24 1.73 4.64 12.88
C VAL A 24 1.11 4.94 14.24
N ARG A 25 -0.20 5.27 14.27
CA ARG A 25 -0.91 5.54 15.52
C ARG A 25 -0.81 4.37 16.50
N ASN A 26 -1.04 3.15 16.02
CA ASN A 26 -1.01 1.95 16.86
C ASN A 26 0.39 1.70 17.42
N ALA A 27 1.45 1.83 16.60
CA ALA A 27 2.82 1.63 17.06
C ALA A 27 3.29 2.69 18.07
N ILE A 28 2.75 3.90 18.00
CA ILE A 28 3.04 4.95 18.99
C ILE A 28 2.35 4.66 20.33
N ALA A 29 1.09 4.20 20.28
CA ALA A 29 0.26 3.95 21.46
C ALA A 29 0.52 2.60 22.15
N ASP A 30 1.29 1.72 21.51
CA ASP A 30 1.58 0.37 22.00
C ASP A 30 2.85 0.40 22.85
N ASP A 31 2.66 0.44 24.17
CA ASP A 31 3.74 0.50 25.14
C ASP A 31 4.44 -0.84 25.38
N ASP A 32 3.84 -1.94 24.91
CA ASP A 32 4.38 -3.30 25.04
C ASP A 32 5.39 -3.64 23.94
N LEU A 33 5.51 -2.80 22.90
CA LEU A 33 6.52 -2.98 21.87
C LEU A 33 7.91 -2.61 22.39
N ASP A 34 8.83 -3.57 22.27
CA ASP A 34 10.27 -3.32 22.33
C ASP A 34 10.68 -2.13 21.43
N ALA A 35 11.67 -1.36 21.86
CA ALA A 35 12.09 -0.13 21.19
C ALA A 35 12.52 -0.35 19.73
N ALA A 36 13.19 -1.45 19.42
CA ALA A 36 13.60 -1.77 18.04
C ALA A 36 12.40 -2.21 17.19
N ALA A 37 11.49 -2.99 17.76
CA ALA A 37 10.24 -3.39 17.10
C ALA A 37 9.35 -2.17 16.81
N ARG A 38 9.23 -1.24 17.77
CA ARG A 38 8.50 0.02 17.61
C ARG A 38 9.10 0.89 16.52
N THR A 39 10.42 1.10 16.56
CA THR A 39 11.13 1.93 15.58
C THR A 39 10.97 1.39 14.17
N SER A 40 11.21 0.09 13.96
CA SER A 40 11.06 -0.53 12.65
C SER A 40 9.62 -0.46 12.13
N ALA A 41 8.61 -0.66 13.00
CA ALA A 41 7.22 -0.54 12.63
C ALA A 41 6.85 0.89 12.19
N ILE A 42 7.32 1.91 12.92
CA ILE A 42 7.07 3.32 12.60
C ILE A 42 7.75 3.71 11.28
N VAL A 43 9.03 3.37 11.10
CA VAL A 43 9.78 3.71 9.87
C VAL A 43 9.10 3.14 8.64
N ILE A 44 8.73 1.86 8.67
CA ILE A 44 8.03 1.21 7.56
C ILE A 44 6.68 1.89 7.32
N ALA A 45 5.90 2.14 8.38
CA ALA A 45 4.58 2.73 8.24
C ALA A 45 4.64 4.16 7.68
N VAL A 46 5.58 4.98 8.14
CA VAL A 46 5.82 6.32 7.61
C VAL A 46 6.23 6.27 6.14
N ALA A 47 7.09 5.33 5.73
CA ALA A 47 7.47 5.17 4.34
C ALA A 47 6.28 4.86 3.43
N PHE A 48 5.37 3.99 3.87
CA PHE A 48 4.14 3.72 3.12
C PHE A 48 3.16 4.89 3.12
N VAL A 49 3.04 5.64 4.23
CA VAL A 49 2.24 6.87 4.26
C VAL A 49 2.79 7.88 3.24
N ALA A 50 4.11 8.08 3.21
CA ALA A 50 4.77 8.94 2.23
C ALA A 50 4.53 8.47 0.79
N GLY A 51 4.62 7.16 0.53
CA GLY A 51 4.32 6.57 -0.77
C GLY A 51 2.86 6.77 -1.21
N GLY A 52 1.91 6.56 -0.31
CA GLY A 52 0.48 6.83 -0.56
C GLY A 52 0.20 8.30 -0.84
N ALA A 53 0.83 9.20 -0.08
CA ALA A 53 0.73 10.65 -0.29
C ALA A 53 1.35 11.08 -1.62
N ALA A 54 2.52 10.54 -1.97
CA ALA A 54 3.17 10.78 -3.26
C ALA A 54 2.28 10.30 -4.43
N LEU A 55 1.67 9.11 -4.32
CA LEU A 55 0.75 8.63 -5.33
C LEU A 55 -0.46 9.57 -5.49
N ALA A 56 -1.12 9.94 -4.38
CA ALA A 56 -2.22 10.89 -4.38
C ALA A 56 -1.82 12.23 -5.02
N PHE A 57 -0.63 12.75 -4.71
CA PHE A 57 -0.10 13.96 -5.29
C PHE A 57 0.06 13.84 -6.81
N THR A 58 0.69 12.78 -7.30
CA THR A 58 0.89 12.56 -8.75
C THR A 58 -0.42 12.29 -9.51
N LEU A 59 -1.49 11.86 -8.82
CA LEU A 59 -2.83 11.72 -9.39
C LEU A 59 -3.60 13.04 -9.45
N TRP A 60 -3.31 13.95 -8.50
CA TRP A 60 -3.91 15.28 -8.46
C TRP A 60 -3.21 16.26 -9.40
N ARG A 61 -1.89 16.15 -9.53
CA ARG A 61 -1.04 16.98 -10.38
C ARG A 61 -0.23 16.08 -11.33
N PRO A 62 -0.34 16.26 -12.66
CA PRO A 62 0.47 15.50 -13.61
C PRO A 62 1.94 15.60 -13.26
N HIS A 63 2.62 14.45 -13.15
CA HIS A 63 4.01 14.41 -12.71
C HIS A 63 4.77 13.30 -13.44
N GLN A 64 6.00 13.57 -13.88
CA GLN A 64 6.82 12.62 -14.63
C GLN A 64 7.16 11.34 -13.84
N LEU A 65 7.21 11.43 -12.51
CA LEU A 65 7.49 10.28 -11.63
C LEU A 65 6.27 9.40 -11.37
N HIS A 66 5.09 9.69 -11.92
CA HIS A 66 3.85 8.97 -11.59
C HIS A 66 3.99 7.44 -11.77
N ALA A 67 4.55 6.99 -12.89
CA ALA A 67 4.75 5.57 -13.14
C ALA A 67 5.71 4.92 -12.13
N ILE A 68 6.80 5.60 -11.78
CA ILE A 68 7.79 5.13 -10.80
C ILE A 68 7.15 5.01 -9.41
N VAL A 69 6.37 6.00 -9.00
CA VAL A 69 5.68 5.98 -7.70
C VAL A 69 4.69 4.81 -7.61
N VAL A 70 3.90 4.57 -8.67
CA VAL A 70 3.00 3.42 -8.74
C VAL A 70 3.78 2.11 -8.66
N ASP A 71 4.83 1.94 -9.48
CA ASP A 71 5.59 0.70 -9.54
C ASP A 71 6.29 0.39 -8.20
N LEU A 72 6.87 1.40 -7.55
CA LEU A 72 7.48 1.26 -6.21
C LEU A 72 6.44 0.91 -5.14
N LEU A 73 5.30 1.60 -5.11
CA LEU A 73 4.28 1.36 -4.10
C LEU A 73 3.63 -0.03 -4.25
N VAL A 74 3.38 -0.45 -5.50
CA VAL A 74 2.89 -1.80 -5.84
C VAL A 74 3.88 -2.86 -5.40
N ALA A 75 5.17 -2.71 -5.77
CA ALA A 75 6.20 -3.68 -5.39
C ALA A 75 6.37 -3.76 -3.87
N ALA A 76 6.47 -2.61 -3.20
CA ALA A 76 6.60 -2.55 -1.74
C ALA A 76 5.39 -3.19 -1.03
N GLY A 77 4.17 -2.87 -1.48
CA GLY A 77 2.94 -3.42 -0.91
C GLY A 77 2.88 -4.94 -1.04
N ILE A 78 3.15 -5.47 -2.23
CA ILE A 78 3.15 -6.92 -2.47
C ILE A 78 4.23 -7.60 -1.64
N ILE A 79 5.48 -7.13 -1.70
CA ILE A 79 6.61 -7.75 -0.97
C ILE A 79 6.33 -7.77 0.53
N ARG A 80 5.94 -6.62 1.10
CA ARG A 80 5.72 -6.48 2.54
C ARG A 80 4.62 -7.39 3.06
N TRP A 81 3.53 -7.54 2.31
CA TRP A 81 2.42 -8.39 2.71
C TRP A 81 2.67 -9.88 2.41
N SER A 82 3.35 -10.22 1.33
CA SER A 82 3.71 -11.61 1.03
C SER A 82 4.75 -12.18 1.99
N ILE A 83 5.57 -11.33 2.63
CA ILE A 83 6.45 -11.76 3.73
C ILE A 83 5.66 -11.84 5.04
N ARG A 84 4.94 -10.77 5.40
CA ARG A 84 4.32 -10.68 6.73
C ARG A 84 3.07 -11.54 6.89
N GLY A 85 2.26 -11.69 5.84
CA GLY A 85 1.03 -12.49 5.87
C GLY A 85 1.29 -13.92 6.31
N PRO A 86 2.17 -14.67 5.61
CA PRO A 86 2.54 -16.04 6.02
C PRO A 86 3.14 -16.12 7.42
N LEU A 87 3.99 -15.16 7.81
CA LEU A 87 4.56 -15.11 9.17
C LEU A 87 3.49 -14.94 10.26
N ILE A 88 2.46 -14.13 10.00
CA ILE A 88 1.32 -13.98 10.92
C ILE A 88 0.50 -15.27 10.99
N LEU A 89 0.24 -15.90 9.84
CA LEU A 89 -0.54 -17.13 9.79
C LEU A 89 0.15 -18.30 10.50
N ALA A 90 1.47 -18.39 10.34
CA ALA A 90 2.31 -19.44 10.92
C ALA A 90 2.65 -19.23 12.40
N SER A 91 2.42 -18.03 12.96
CA SER A 91 2.68 -17.76 14.38
C SER A 91 1.52 -18.24 15.25
N ASP A 92 1.85 -18.89 16.37
CA ASP A 92 0.90 -19.31 17.40
C ASP A 92 0.56 -18.19 18.40
N GLU A 93 1.25 -17.05 18.30
CA GLU A 93 1.06 -15.90 19.20
C GLU A 93 -0.25 -15.15 18.90
N TRP A 94 -0.75 -15.24 17.66
CA TRP A 94 -1.89 -14.46 17.20
C TRP A 94 -3.17 -15.29 17.17
N ASP A 95 -4.25 -14.71 17.72
CA ASP A 95 -5.57 -15.32 17.65
C ASP A 95 -6.13 -15.37 16.21
N ALA A 96 -7.20 -16.15 16.04
CA ALA A 96 -7.84 -16.34 14.74
C ALA A 96 -8.41 -15.02 14.14
N GLY A 97 -8.94 -14.12 14.98
CA GLY A 97 -9.45 -12.82 14.54
C GLY A 97 -8.35 -11.94 13.97
N PHE A 98 -7.20 -11.88 14.64
CA PHE A 98 -6.01 -11.18 14.18
C PHE A 98 -5.53 -11.73 12.82
N LYS A 99 -5.47 -13.06 12.69
CA LYS A 99 -5.09 -13.74 11.43
C LYS A 99 -6.05 -13.42 10.29
N VAL A 100 -7.36 -13.44 10.54
CA VAL A 100 -8.40 -13.11 9.55
C VAL A 100 -8.26 -11.66 9.07
N VAL A 101 -8.15 -10.70 9.99
CA VAL A 101 -8.00 -9.28 9.64
C VAL A 101 -6.75 -9.06 8.79
N HIS A 102 -5.60 -9.61 9.18
CA HIS A 102 -4.35 -9.42 8.44
C HIS A 102 -4.35 -10.13 7.09
N THR A 103 -5.04 -11.26 6.97
CA THR A 103 -5.25 -11.93 5.68
C THR A 103 -6.12 -11.07 4.76
N GLY A 104 -7.19 -10.48 5.28
CA GLY A 104 -8.02 -9.53 4.53
C GLY A 104 -7.21 -8.32 4.04
N LEU A 105 -6.41 -7.71 4.93
CA LEU A 105 -5.54 -6.59 4.57
C LEU A 105 -4.52 -6.97 3.50
N TRP A 106 -3.94 -8.18 3.57
CA TRP A 106 -3.03 -8.71 2.55
C TRP A 106 -3.73 -8.82 1.19
N LEU A 107 -4.86 -9.53 1.13
CA LEU A 107 -5.56 -9.80 -0.12
C LEU A 107 -6.03 -8.51 -0.79
N VAL A 108 -6.62 -7.58 -0.02
CA VAL A 108 -7.06 -6.28 -0.55
C VAL A 108 -5.88 -5.46 -1.05
N THR A 109 -4.76 -5.44 -0.32
CA THR A 109 -3.57 -4.70 -0.75
C THR A 109 -3.00 -5.26 -2.06
N VAL A 110 -2.89 -6.59 -2.20
CA VAL A 110 -2.42 -7.23 -3.43
C VAL A 110 -3.38 -6.96 -4.58
N ALA A 111 -4.69 -7.10 -4.36
CA ALA A 111 -5.71 -6.85 -5.37
C ALA A 111 -5.65 -5.41 -5.89
N LEU A 112 -5.66 -4.42 -4.98
CA LEU A 112 -5.55 -3.00 -5.34
C LEU A 112 -4.23 -2.70 -6.07
N SER A 113 -3.13 -3.31 -5.64
CA SER A 113 -1.82 -3.13 -6.28
C SER A 113 -1.84 -3.64 -7.73
N VAL A 114 -2.37 -4.84 -7.96
CA VAL A 114 -2.49 -5.42 -9.31
C VAL A 114 -3.42 -4.58 -10.19
N MET A 115 -4.57 -4.16 -9.67
CA MET A 115 -5.53 -3.36 -10.43
C MET A 115 -4.98 -1.98 -10.79
N ALA A 116 -4.33 -1.29 -9.85
CA ALA A 116 -3.68 0.00 -10.09
C ALA A 116 -2.55 -0.11 -11.13
N TRP A 117 -1.75 -1.18 -11.06
CA TRP A 117 -0.69 -1.45 -12.02
C TRP A 117 -1.23 -1.71 -13.43
N ARG A 118 -2.27 -2.55 -13.55
CA ARG A 118 -2.93 -2.82 -14.84
C ARG A 118 -3.53 -1.54 -15.45
N GLU A 119 -4.23 -0.75 -14.64
CA GLU A 119 -4.80 0.54 -15.05
C GLU A 119 -3.73 1.50 -15.62
N LEU A 120 -2.57 1.59 -14.96
CA LEU A 120 -1.44 2.38 -15.44
C LEU A 120 -0.93 1.87 -16.79
N ARG A 121 -0.73 0.55 -16.94
CA ARG A 121 -0.18 -0.04 -18.19
C ARG A 121 -1.16 0.05 -19.37
N SER A 122 -2.47 -0.13 -19.14
CA SER A 122 -3.51 0.04 -20.17
C SER A 122 -3.58 1.48 -20.69
N SER A 123 -3.31 2.46 -19.84
CA SER A 123 -3.25 3.88 -20.22
C SER A 123 -2.09 4.18 -21.17
N HIS A 124 -0.93 3.53 -20.99
CA HIS A 124 0.25 3.70 -21.86
C HIS A 124 0.11 2.96 -23.19
N GLY A 125 -0.48 1.77 -23.21
CA GLY A 125 -0.73 1.01 -24.44
C GLY A 125 -1.67 1.74 -25.41
N SER A 126 -2.71 2.38 -24.86
CA SER A 126 -3.69 3.15 -25.65
C SER A 126 -3.13 4.42 -26.30
N ALA A 127 -1.99 4.93 -25.80
CA ALA A 127 -1.29 6.08 -26.39
C ALA A 127 -0.33 5.67 -27.52
N ARG A 128 0.26 4.46 -27.44
CA ARG A 128 1.18 3.93 -28.46
C ARG A 128 0.51 3.51 -29.78
N HIS A 129 -0.77 3.16 -29.78
CA HIS A 129 -1.49 2.73 -31.00
C HIS A 129 -2.11 3.88 -31.83
N ARG A 130 -1.98 5.14 -31.40
CA ARG A 130 -2.55 6.31 -32.10
C ARG A 130 -1.52 7.12 -32.90
N HIS A 131 -0.30 6.60 -33.03
CA HIS A 131 0.78 7.14 -33.84
C HIS A 131 1.16 6.11 -34.91
#